data_AF-A0A9E3IEX5-F1
#
_entry.id   AF-A0A9E3IEX5-F1
#
_cell.length_a   1.000
_cell.length_b   1.000
_cell.length_c   1.000
_cell.angle_alpha   90.00
_cell.angle_beta   90.00
_cell.angle_gamma   90.00
#
_symmetry.space_group_name_H-M   'P 1'
#
loop_
_entity.id
_entity.type
_entity.pdbx_description
1 polymer ?
#
loop_
_entity_poly.entity_id
_entity_poly.type
_entity_poly.pdbx_seq_one_letter_code
_entity_poly.pdbx_strand_id
1 'polypeptide(L)'
;MNKNTALAVAALVACGSAAATEDYDLRYAPGYGGADMSAPFEGGWVFQAHTYAYSGNIRGTTSVQLPFSTIHALNPAVPAIPGAFTTTTVNTNEQINVYGLLPRLSYMSSTTFLGATLGGTVLVPLVNKKSNATITAYSTTATSPLPAVNNAAIAAGVNPLVAGQVQAVANANSNSDWGTGDLEFSPILRWSTEATQTLFVLTTVTPTGDYDKNRAANPSAGRFWTFRPAVQFSYIGDGWDFGTRVAYSYNTRNTETKYKSGSYLNLDLSFMKSVSESTRVGVSGYAVNQLNKDST
;
A
#
# COMPACT_ATOMS: atom_id res chain seq x y z
N MET A 1 18.34 37.16 -5.48
CA MET A 1 17.43 36.04 -5.17
C MET A 1 17.65 34.95 -6.21
N ASN A 2 18.58 34.03 -5.97
CA ASN A 2 18.73 32.85 -6.81
C ASN A 2 17.64 31.85 -6.41
N LYS A 3 16.68 31.61 -7.30
CA LYS A 3 15.68 30.56 -7.13
C LYS A 3 16.38 29.23 -7.43
N ASN A 4 16.95 28.60 -6.41
CA ASN A 4 17.58 27.29 -6.56
C ASN A 4 16.49 26.24 -6.78
N THR A 5 16.34 25.82 -8.02
CA THR A 5 15.44 24.71 -8.40
C THR A 5 16.30 23.46 -8.46
N ALA A 6 16.12 22.52 -7.53
CA ALA A 6 16.90 21.29 -7.46
C ALA A 6 16.08 20.12 -8.01
N LEU A 7 16.67 19.32 -8.90
CA LEU A 7 16.08 18.09 -9.41
C LEU A 7 16.85 16.89 -8.84
N ALA A 8 16.15 16.02 -8.11
CA ALA A 8 16.68 14.78 -7.59
C ALA A 8 16.01 13.60 -8.30
N VAL A 9 16.82 12.68 -8.84
CA VAL A 9 16.34 11.43 -9.46
C VAL A 9 16.94 10.27 -8.68
N ALA A 10 16.08 9.43 -8.11
CA ALA A 10 16.47 8.24 -7.36
C ALA A 10 15.91 6.98 -8.02
N ALA A 11 16.76 5.97 -8.23
CA ALA A 11 16.28 4.62 -8.50
C ALA A 11 15.94 3.92 -7.17
N LEU A 12 14.72 3.39 -7.06
CA LEU A 12 14.20 2.81 -5.82
C LEU A 12 14.40 1.29 -5.79
N VAL A 13 15.05 0.79 -4.73
CA VAL A 13 15.17 -0.66 -4.45
C VAL A 13 14.29 -1.01 -3.24
N ALA A 14 13.27 -1.84 -3.46
CA ALA A 14 12.34 -2.30 -2.44
C ALA A 14 12.78 -3.63 -1.83
N CYS A 15 12.97 -3.70 -0.50
CA CYS A 15 13.16 -4.95 0.23
C CYS A 15 12.23 -4.97 1.44
N GLY A 16 11.08 -5.64 1.34
CA GLY A 16 10.18 -5.82 2.48
C GLY A 16 9.02 -6.75 2.19
N SER A 17 8.74 -7.64 3.13
CA SER A 17 7.52 -8.44 3.19
C SER A 17 6.60 -7.85 4.26
N ALA A 18 5.88 -6.78 3.93
CA ALA A 18 4.79 -6.31 4.77
C ALA A 18 3.52 -7.04 4.34
N ALA A 19 3.10 -8.02 5.13
CA ALA A 19 1.80 -8.66 4.95
C ALA A 19 0.70 -7.64 5.34
N ALA A 20 0.28 -6.84 4.38
CA ALA A 20 -1.08 -6.31 4.27
C ALA A 20 -1.71 -5.65 5.51
N THR A 21 -1.78 -4.33 5.51
CA THR A 21 -2.93 -3.60 6.08
C THR A 21 -4.18 -3.91 5.24
N GLU A 22 -5.40 -3.61 5.71
CA GLU A 22 -6.69 -3.84 4.99
C GLU A 22 -6.55 -3.65 3.46
N ASP A 23 -6.99 -4.64 2.68
CA ASP A 23 -6.85 -4.72 1.21
C ASP A 23 -5.41 -4.73 0.66
N TYR A 24 -4.43 -5.20 1.43
CA TYR A 24 -3.01 -5.25 1.07
C TYR A 24 -2.41 -3.87 0.76
N ASP A 25 -3.06 -2.79 1.22
CA ASP A 25 -2.72 -1.42 0.81
C ASP A 25 -1.98 -0.65 1.89
N LEU A 26 -0.70 -0.34 1.64
CA LEU A 26 0.11 0.48 2.53
C LEU A 26 -0.30 1.95 2.40
N ARG A 27 -0.82 2.55 3.48
CA ARG A 27 -1.01 4.02 3.62
C ARG A 27 0.28 4.86 3.59
N TYR A 28 1.39 4.26 3.21
CA TYR A 28 2.67 4.91 3.01
C TYR A 28 3.13 4.57 1.61
N ALA A 29 3.28 5.57 0.73
CA ALA A 29 3.91 5.37 -0.57
C ALA A 29 5.41 5.05 -0.35
N PRO A 30 5.85 3.80 -0.54
CA PRO A 30 7.21 3.44 -0.14
C PRO A 30 8.25 4.22 -0.96
N GLY A 31 9.30 4.74 -0.31
CA GLY A 31 10.37 5.47 -0.99
C GLY A 31 10.18 6.98 -1.17
N TYR A 32 9.00 7.57 -0.86
CA TYR A 32 8.81 9.02 -1.00
C TYR A 32 9.76 9.82 -0.09
N GLY A 33 10.08 9.26 1.09
CA GLY A 33 10.98 9.92 2.05
C GLY A 33 12.39 10.12 1.48
N GLY A 34 12.88 9.22 0.63
CA GLY A 34 14.26 9.22 0.18
C GLY A 34 14.67 10.45 -0.64
N ALA A 35 13.76 11.02 -1.43
CA ALA A 35 14.03 12.24 -2.20
C ALA A 35 14.05 13.49 -1.30
N ASP A 36 13.14 13.55 -0.33
CA ASP A 36 12.99 14.66 0.63
C ASP A 36 14.18 14.80 1.58
N MET A 37 14.95 13.72 1.74
CA MET A 37 16.10 13.64 2.63
C MET A 37 17.33 14.38 2.11
N SER A 38 17.43 14.55 0.80
CA SER A 38 18.56 15.22 0.16
C SER A 38 18.30 16.71 -0.11
N ALA A 39 17.05 17.18 0.05
CA ALA A 39 16.69 18.58 -0.16
C ALA A 39 16.76 19.35 1.18
N PRO A 40 17.63 20.37 1.32
CA PRO A 40 17.62 21.22 2.51
C PRO A 40 16.26 21.92 2.59
N PHE A 41 15.64 21.84 3.75
CA PHE A 41 14.37 22.53 3.98
C PHE A 41 14.69 23.94 4.47
N GLU A 42 14.65 24.93 3.59
CA GLU A 42 14.90 26.32 3.98
C GLU A 42 13.69 26.91 4.76
N GLY A 43 13.90 28.03 5.44
CA GLY A 43 12.81 28.74 6.12
C GLY A 43 11.79 29.28 5.13
N GLY A 44 10.50 29.30 5.51
CA GLY A 44 9.40 29.80 4.69
C GLY A 44 8.56 28.69 4.05
N TRP A 45 7.84 29.06 2.98
CA TRP A 45 6.90 28.19 2.27
C TRP A 45 7.60 27.38 1.18
N VAL A 46 7.33 26.08 1.17
CA VAL A 46 7.84 25.13 0.18
C VAL A 46 6.68 24.33 -0.39
N PHE A 47 6.55 24.35 -1.71
CA PHE A 47 5.64 23.49 -2.44
C PHE A 47 6.41 22.36 -3.11
N GLN A 48 5.92 21.14 -2.98
CA GLN A 48 6.49 19.94 -3.59
C GLN A 48 5.37 19.11 -4.20
N ALA A 49 5.63 18.46 -5.32
CA ALA A 49 4.70 17.54 -5.95
C ALA A 49 5.45 16.28 -6.37
N HIS A 50 5.27 15.20 -5.61
CA HIS A 50 5.91 13.93 -5.92
C HIS A 50 5.01 13.08 -6.79
N THR A 51 5.59 12.34 -7.73
CA THR A 51 4.86 11.32 -8.50
C THR A 51 5.43 9.95 -8.21
N TYR A 52 4.58 8.94 -8.09
CA TYR A 52 5.01 7.56 -7.97
C TYR A 52 4.13 6.64 -8.81
N ALA A 53 4.74 5.55 -9.26
CA ALA A 53 4.04 4.47 -9.94
C ALA A 53 4.48 3.15 -9.31
N TYR A 54 3.51 2.30 -8.98
CA TYR A 54 3.74 0.99 -8.40
C TYR A 54 2.89 -0.06 -9.12
N SER A 55 3.44 -1.26 -9.29
CA SER A 55 2.72 -2.43 -9.77
C SER A 55 3.07 -3.64 -8.92
N GLY A 56 2.08 -4.41 -8.51
CA GLY A 56 2.25 -5.59 -7.67
C GLY A 56 1.26 -6.69 -8.03
N ASN A 57 1.61 -7.93 -7.70
CA ASN A 57 0.74 -9.08 -7.85
C ASN A 57 0.46 -9.69 -6.47
N ILE A 58 -0.80 -9.94 -6.18
CA ILE A 58 -1.26 -10.68 -5.02
C ILE A 58 -1.78 -12.02 -5.51
N ARG A 59 -1.29 -13.11 -4.92
CA ARG A 59 -1.72 -14.46 -5.25
C ARG A 59 -2.45 -15.06 -4.05
N GLY A 60 -3.63 -15.59 -4.31
CA GLY A 60 -4.49 -16.19 -3.28
C GLY A 60 -4.96 -17.59 -3.69
N THR A 61 -5.24 -18.40 -2.68
CA THR A 61 -5.92 -19.68 -2.86
C THR A 61 -7.09 -19.72 -1.90
N THR A 62 -8.30 -19.89 -2.43
CA THR A 62 -9.54 -20.01 -1.64
C THR A 62 -10.15 -21.37 -1.94
N SER A 63 -10.63 -22.07 -0.91
CA SER A 63 -11.36 -23.31 -1.08
C SER A 63 -12.79 -23.17 -0.55
N VAL A 64 -13.75 -23.54 -1.38
CA VAL A 64 -15.18 -23.53 -1.04
C VAL A 64 -15.68 -24.96 -1.02
N GLN A 65 -16.27 -25.36 0.10
CA GLN A 65 -16.86 -26.68 0.27
C GLN A 65 -18.39 -26.57 0.22
N LEU A 66 -19.02 -27.32 -0.68
CA LEU A 66 -20.47 -27.35 -0.85
C LEU A 66 -20.98 -28.78 -0.77
N PRO A 67 -22.16 -29.02 -0.18
CA PRO A 67 -22.77 -30.34 -0.20
C PRO A 67 -23.26 -30.69 -1.62
N PHE A 68 -23.25 -31.97 -1.96
CA PHE A 68 -23.73 -32.43 -3.28
C PHE A 68 -25.19 -32.09 -3.55
N SER A 69 -26.03 -31.94 -2.53
CA SER A 69 -27.41 -31.49 -2.70
C SER A 69 -27.50 -30.09 -3.32
N THR A 70 -26.62 -29.17 -2.92
CA THR A 70 -26.54 -27.82 -3.49
C THR A 70 -26.05 -27.88 -4.94
N ILE A 71 -25.03 -28.70 -5.21
CA ILE A 71 -24.50 -28.85 -6.57
C ILE A 71 -25.51 -29.50 -7.50
N HIS A 72 -26.22 -30.54 -7.05
CA HIS A 72 -27.27 -31.22 -7.81
C HIS A 72 -28.42 -30.27 -8.15
N ALA A 73 -28.78 -29.35 -7.25
CA ALA A 73 -29.78 -28.32 -7.54
C ALA A 73 -29.33 -27.34 -8.64
N LEU A 74 -28.03 -27.07 -8.76
CA LEU A 74 -27.45 -26.20 -9.79
C LEU A 74 -27.21 -26.92 -11.13
N ASN A 75 -26.85 -28.20 -11.07
CA ASN A 75 -26.68 -29.07 -12.22
C ASN A 75 -27.19 -30.48 -11.89
N PRO A 76 -28.44 -30.82 -12.30
CA PRO A 76 -29.02 -32.13 -12.05
C PRO A 76 -28.25 -33.31 -12.67
N ALA A 77 -27.34 -33.05 -13.62
CA ALA A 77 -26.46 -34.07 -14.19
C ALA A 77 -25.39 -34.55 -13.19
N VAL A 78 -25.10 -33.78 -12.14
CA VAL A 78 -24.27 -34.24 -11.01
C VAL A 78 -25.17 -35.02 -10.04
N PRO A 79 -24.86 -36.28 -9.69
CA PRO A 79 -25.71 -37.07 -8.80
C PRO A 79 -25.90 -36.43 -7.42
N ALA A 80 -27.12 -36.49 -6.87
CA ALA A 80 -27.36 -36.14 -5.46
C ALA A 80 -26.81 -37.25 -4.56
N ILE A 81 -25.76 -36.95 -3.80
CA ILE A 81 -25.13 -37.91 -2.88
C ILE A 81 -25.27 -37.36 -1.46
N PRO A 82 -26.23 -37.86 -0.67
CA PRO A 82 -26.46 -37.39 0.69
C PRO A 82 -25.19 -37.54 1.56
N GLY A 83 -24.84 -36.49 2.29
CA GLY A 83 -23.68 -36.49 3.20
C GLY A 83 -22.31 -36.32 2.54
N ALA A 84 -22.21 -36.24 1.22
CA ALA A 84 -20.96 -35.96 0.51
C ALA A 84 -20.78 -34.46 0.23
N PHE A 85 -19.53 -34.04 0.03
CA PHE A 85 -19.18 -32.65 -0.30
C PHE A 85 -18.23 -32.57 -1.50
N THR A 86 -18.36 -31.49 -2.26
CA THR A 86 -17.36 -31.06 -3.24
C THR A 86 -16.54 -29.93 -2.66
N THR A 87 -15.22 -30.05 -2.71
CA THR A 87 -14.29 -28.96 -2.39
C THR A 87 -13.75 -28.40 -3.69
N THR A 88 -14.05 -27.13 -3.96
CA THR A 88 -13.50 -26.42 -5.11
C THR A 88 -12.44 -25.45 -4.62
N THR A 89 -11.20 -25.67 -5.06
CA THR A 89 -10.08 -24.76 -4.81
C THR A 89 -9.94 -23.83 -6.02
N VAL A 90 -9.83 -22.53 -5.76
CA VAL A 90 -9.68 -21.49 -6.76
C VAL A 90 -8.41 -20.70 -6.46
N ASN A 91 -7.54 -20.59 -7.45
CA ASN A 91 -6.32 -19.81 -7.39
C ASN A 91 -6.52 -18.49 -8.12
N THR A 92 -6.30 -17.40 -7.42
CA THR A 92 -6.49 -16.04 -7.93
C THR A 92 -5.13 -15.34 -8.07
N ASN A 93 -5.03 -14.48 -9.07
CA ASN A 93 -3.95 -13.51 -9.19
C ASN A 93 -4.58 -12.14 -9.42
N GLU A 94 -4.31 -11.21 -8.52
CA GLU A 94 -4.76 -9.83 -8.60
C GLU A 94 -3.58 -8.92 -8.87
N GLN A 95 -3.61 -8.21 -9.99
CA GLN A 95 -2.59 -7.23 -10.35
C GLN A 95 -3.07 -5.83 -9.99
N ILE A 96 -2.39 -5.20 -9.04
CA ILE A 96 -2.65 -3.83 -8.60
C ILE A 96 -1.65 -2.90 -9.26
N ASN A 97 -2.15 -1.84 -9.89
CA ASN A 97 -1.34 -0.74 -10.41
C ASN A 97 -1.78 0.56 -9.75
N VAL A 98 -0.83 1.35 -9.28
CA VAL A 98 -1.07 2.62 -8.59
C VAL A 98 -0.26 3.70 -9.27
N TYR A 99 -0.91 4.81 -9.60
CA TYR A 99 -0.27 6.02 -10.08
C TYR A 99 -0.69 7.16 -9.16
N GLY A 100 0.28 7.79 -8.50
CA GLY A 100 0.00 8.84 -7.52
C GLY A 100 0.71 10.15 -7.86
N LEU A 101 0.01 11.24 -7.58
CA LEU A 101 0.54 12.60 -7.51
C LEU A 101 0.30 13.10 -6.07
N LEU A 102 1.37 13.53 -5.40
CA LEU A 102 1.38 13.92 -3.99
C LEU A 102 1.75 15.40 -3.86
N PRO A 103 0.84 16.34 -4.16
CA PRO A 103 1.03 17.74 -3.83
C PRO A 103 1.15 17.89 -2.31
N ARG A 104 2.19 18.61 -1.91
CA ARG A 104 2.52 18.91 -0.52
C ARG A 104 2.88 20.38 -0.38
N LEU A 105 2.24 21.03 0.57
CA LEU A 105 2.57 22.38 0.99
C LEU A 105 3.15 22.32 2.40
N SER A 106 4.28 22.98 2.58
CA SER A 106 4.97 22.99 3.85
C SER A 106 5.47 24.36 4.22
N TYR A 107 5.64 24.58 5.52
CA TYR A 107 6.11 25.83 6.07
C TYR A 107 7.10 25.55 7.22
N MET A 108 8.25 26.20 7.20
CA MET A 108 9.14 26.27 8.36
C MET A 108 9.19 27.71 8.88
N SER A 109 8.91 27.86 10.17
CA SER A 109 9.02 29.13 10.87
C SER A 109 10.49 29.52 11.09
N SER A 110 10.73 30.75 11.57
CA SER A 110 11.99 31.14 12.23
C SER A 110 11.97 30.85 13.73
N THR A 111 10.81 30.52 14.30
CA THR A 111 10.64 30.21 15.72
C THR A 111 11.34 28.92 16.09
N THR A 112 12.13 28.95 17.16
CA THR A 112 12.80 27.79 17.71
C THR A 112 12.18 27.36 19.04
N PHE A 113 12.05 26.05 19.25
CA PHE A 113 11.65 25.43 20.49
C PHE A 113 12.60 24.27 20.79
N LEU A 114 13.24 24.27 21.97
CA LEU A 114 14.25 23.25 22.34
C LEU A 114 15.37 23.10 21.29
N GLY A 115 15.80 24.21 20.69
CA GLY A 115 16.80 24.23 19.62
C GLY A 115 16.30 23.74 18.25
N ALA A 116 15.03 23.32 18.15
CA ALA A 116 14.41 22.89 16.90
C ALA A 116 13.65 24.04 16.27
N THR A 117 13.81 24.27 14.97
CA THR A 117 12.91 25.12 14.19
C THR A 117 11.55 24.44 14.05
N LEU A 118 10.47 25.18 14.31
CA LEU A 118 9.11 24.69 14.17
C LEU A 118 8.63 24.80 12.73
N GLY A 119 7.89 23.79 12.27
CA GLY A 119 7.21 23.84 10.98
C GLY A 119 6.03 22.90 10.91
N GLY A 120 5.44 22.83 9.72
CA GLY A 120 4.33 21.94 9.44
C GLY A 120 4.20 21.66 7.95
N THR A 121 3.54 20.57 7.63
CA THR A 121 3.27 20.17 6.26
C THR A 121 1.88 19.58 6.12
N VAL A 122 1.29 19.79 4.95
CA VAL A 122 0.01 19.22 4.54
C VAL A 122 0.19 18.60 3.16
N LEU A 123 -0.26 17.35 2.99
CA LEU A 123 -0.15 16.58 1.76
C LEU A 123 -1.53 16.01 1.41
N VAL A 124 -1.90 16.13 0.13
CA VAL A 124 -3.17 15.61 -0.40
C VAL A 124 -2.84 14.60 -1.49
N PRO A 125 -2.97 13.29 -1.27
CA PRO A 125 -2.71 12.32 -2.32
C PRO A 125 -3.80 12.38 -3.40
N LEU A 126 -3.39 12.36 -4.66
CA LEU A 126 -4.26 12.14 -5.81
C LEU A 126 -3.82 10.84 -6.46
N VAL A 127 -4.68 9.83 -6.45
CA VAL A 127 -4.29 8.46 -6.79
C VAL A 127 -5.26 7.89 -7.81
N ASN A 128 -4.71 7.30 -8.87
CA ASN A 128 -5.40 6.35 -9.72
C ASN A 128 -4.97 4.94 -9.30
N LYS A 129 -5.91 4.14 -8.81
CA LYS A 129 -5.68 2.74 -8.46
C LYS A 129 -6.45 1.85 -9.41
N LYS A 130 -5.78 0.84 -9.94
CA LYS A 130 -6.37 -0.17 -10.82
C LYS A 130 -6.12 -1.55 -10.25
N SER A 131 -7.18 -2.33 -10.09
CA SER A 131 -7.13 -3.75 -9.79
C SER A 131 -7.57 -4.55 -11.02
N ASN A 132 -6.83 -5.62 -11.33
CA ASN A 132 -7.21 -6.62 -12.31
C ASN A 132 -7.13 -8.00 -11.66
N ALA A 133 -8.28 -8.51 -11.22
CA ALA A 133 -8.40 -9.84 -10.67
C ALA A 133 -8.54 -10.86 -11.80
N THR A 134 -7.77 -11.94 -11.71
CA THR A 134 -7.77 -13.05 -12.69
C THR A 134 -7.81 -14.38 -11.98
N ILE A 135 -8.53 -15.35 -12.56
CA ILE A 135 -8.51 -16.72 -12.10
C ILE A 135 -7.42 -17.47 -12.85
N THR A 136 -6.46 -18.02 -12.12
CA THR A 136 -5.31 -18.74 -12.71
C THR A 136 -5.55 -20.23 -12.82
N ALA A 137 -6.26 -20.81 -11.85
CA ALA A 137 -6.66 -22.21 -11.86
C ALA A 137 -7.88 -22.41 -10.95
N TYR A 138 -8.65 -23.45 -11.23
CA TYR A 138 -9.65 -23.98 -10.30
C TYR A 138 -9.72 -25.50 -10.45
N SER A 139 -9.98 -26.19 -9.35
CA SER A 139 -10.11 -27.64 -9.32
C SER A 139 -11.13 -28.08 -8.29
N THR A 140 -12.05 -28.95 -8.69
CA THR A 140 -13.03 -29.56 -7.79
C THR A 140 -12.65 -31.00 -7.47
N THR A 141 -12.68 -31.35 -6.19
CA THR A 141 -12.55 -32.72 -5.69
C THR A 141 -13.78 -33.09 -4.86
N ALA A 142 -14.12 -34.38 -4.81
CA ALA A 142 -15.18 -34.88 -3.93
C ALA A 142 -14.55 -35.52 -2.68
N THR A 143 -15.23 -35.42 -1.54
CA THR A 143 -14.82 -36.09 -0.31
C THR A 143 -15.32 -37.53 -0.22
N SER A 144 -14.58 -38.32 0.59
CA SER A 144 -14.90 -39.70 1.01
C SER A 144 -16.34 -39.80 1.54
N PRO A 145 -17.14 -40.84 1.20
CA PRO A 145 -16.70 -42.20 0.84
C PRO A 145 -16.68 -42.54 -0.66
N LEU A 146 -16.70 -41.56 -1.56
CA LEU A 146 -16.76 -41.85 -3.00
C LEU A 146 -15.43 -42.41 -3.54
N PRO A 147 -15.47 -43.41 -4.45
CA PRO A 147 -14.28 -43.87 -5.17
C PRO A 147 -13.62 -42.73 -5.94
N ALA A 148 -12.29 -42.67 -5.92
CA ALA A 148 -11.51 -41.61 -6.59
C ALA A 148 -11.78 -41.51 -8.10
N VAL A 149 -12.20 -42.61 -8.75
CA VAL A 149 -12.56 -42.63 -10.18
C VAL A 149 -13.74 -41.70 -10.51
N ASN A 150 -14.60 -41.41 -9.55
CA ASN A 150 -15.75 -40.53 -9.74
C ASN A 150 -15.36 -39.04 -9.80
N ASN A 151 -14.17 -38.68 -9.30
CA ASN A 151 -13.73 -37.28 -9.22
C ASN A 151 -13.71 -36.59 -10.59
N ALA A 152 -13.29 -37.30 -11.65
CA ALA A 152 -13.23 -36.73 -12.99
C ALA A 152 -14.62 -36.37 -13.54
N ALA A 153 -15.61 -37.25 -13.36
CA ALA A 153 -16.99 -37.01 -13.80
C ALA A 153 -17.64 -35.89 -12.98
N ILE A 154 -17.39 -35.85 -11.67
CA ILE A 154 -17.89 -34.79 -10.79
C ILE A 154 -17.27 -33.44 -11.16
N ALA A 155 -15.95 -33.39 -11.35
CA ALA A 155 -15.26 -32.19 -11.80
C ALA A 155 -15.81 -31.72 -13.16
N ALA A 156 -16.07 -32.62 -14.12
CA ALA A 156 -16.65 -32.26 -15.41
C ALA A 156 -18.06 -31.63 -15.29
N GLY A 157 -18.86 -32.05 -14.32
CA GLY A 157 -20.19 -31.48 -14.07
C GLY A 157 -20.17 -30.16 -13.26
N VAL A 158 -19.16 -29.95 -12.43
CA VAL A 158 -19.07 -28.80 -11.52
C VAL A 158 -18.20 -27.66 -12.07
N ASN A 159 -17.07 -27.99 -12.71
CA ASN A 159 -16.11 -27.01 -13.22
C ASN A 159 -16.74 -25.96 -14.16
N PRO A 160 -17.70 -26.28 -15.06
CA PRO A 160 -18.35 -25.25 -15.89
C PRO A 160 -19.16 -24.24 -15.07
N LEU A 161 -19.84 -24.69 -14.01
CA LEU A 161 -20.57 -23.81 -13.09
C LEU A 161 -19.60 -22.90 -12.33
N VAL A 162 -18.51 -23.49 -11.83
CA VAL A 162 -17.44 -22.76 -11.14
C VAL A 162 -16.86 -21.71 -12.08
N ALA A 163 -16.50 -22.07 -13.31
CA ALA A 163 -15.92 -21.17 -14.30
C ALA A 163 -16.76 -19.90 -14.52
N GLY A 164 -18.08 -20.02 -14.67
CA GLY A 164 -18.97 -18.86 -14.81
C GLY A 164 -18.96 -17.96 -13.57
N GLN A 165 -19.05 -18.56 -12.39
CA GLN A 165 -19.10 -17.81 -11.13
C GLN A 165 -17.77 -17.13 -10.79
N VAL A 166 -16.64 -17.83 -10.91
CA VAL A 166 -15.33 -17.28 -10.56
C VAL A 166 -14.92 -16.17 -11.52
N GLN A 167 -15.32 -16.25 -12.80
CA GLN A 167 -15.09 -15.16 -13.76
C GLN A 167 -15.96 -13.95 -13.46
N ALA A 168 -17.23 -14.14 -13.06
CA ALA A 168 -18.08 -13.03 -12.63
C ALA A 168 -17.49 -12.32 -11.39
N VAL A 169 -16.99 -13.08 -10.41
CA VAL A 169 -16.31 -12.53 -9.22
C VAL A 169 -15.02 -11.80 -9.60
N ALA A 170 -14.19 -12.37 -10.47
CA ALA A 170 -12.96 -11.73 -10.93
C ALA A 170 -13.25 -10.41 -11.67
N ASN A 171 -14.27 -10.37 -12.52
CA ASN A 171 -14.69 -9.15 -13.20
C ASN A 171 -15.23 -8.10 -12.22
N ALA A 172 -16.02 -8.52 -11.22
CA ALA A 172 -16.54 -7.60 -10.20
C ALA A 172 -15.43 -6.97 -9.34
N ASN A 173 -14.32 -7.69 -9.14
CA ASN A 173 -13.14 -7.20 -8.42
C ASN A 173 -12.09 -6.54 -9.36
N SER A 174 -12.41 -6.35 -10.64
CA SER A 174 -11.54 -5.67 -11.59
C SER A 174 -12.07 -4.29 -11.90
N ASN A 175 -11.49 -3.27 -11.29
CA ASN A 175 -11.90 -1.88 -11.46
C ASN A 175 -10.70 -0.92 -11.49
N SER A 176 -10.95 0.29 -11.97
CA SER A 176 -10.00 1.41 -11.92
C SER A 176 -10.74 2.62 -11.39
N ASP A 177 -10.11 3.32 -10.45
CA ASP A 177 -10.72 4.49 -9.83
C ASP A 177 -9.68 5.58 -9.59
N TRP A 178 -10.09 6.83 -9.83
CA TRP A 178 -9.28 8.00 -9.58
C TRP A 178 -9.96 8.85 -8.52
N GLY A 179 -9.22 9.17 -7.47
CA GLY A 179 -9.74 9.99 -6.40
C GLY A 179 -8.65 10.54 -5.50
N THR A 180 -9.09 11.26 -4.48
CA THR A 180 -8.22 11.75 -3.43
C THR A 180 -7.93 10.62 -2.45
N GLY A 181 -6.66 10.39 -2.15
CA GLY A 181 -6.29 9.62 -0.97
C GLY A 181 -6.51 10.42 0.30
N ASP A 182 -6.10 9.85 1.42
CA ASP A 182 -6.29 10.44 2.74
C ASP A 182 -5.39 11.67 2.96
N LEU A 183 -6.00 12.78 3.39
CA LEU A 183 -5.25 14.00 3.75
C LEU A 183 -4.27 13.69 4.88
N GLU A 184 -3.01 14.07 4.69
CA GLU A 184 -1.97 14.02 5.71
C GLU A 184 -1.62 15.42 6.19
N PHE A 185 -1.47 15.59 7.50
CA PHE A 185 -0.87 16.79 8.07
C PHE A 185 0.15 16.41 9.14
N SER A 186 1.25 17.15 9.21
CA SER A 186 2.32 16.84 10.16
C SER A 186 2.97 18.10 10.71
N PRO A 187 2.98 18.33 12.03
CA PRO A 187 3.97 19.21 12.63
C PRO A 187 5.38 18.65 12.47
N ILE A 188 6.35 19.57 12.36
CA ILE A 188 7.77 19.27 12.14
C ILE A 188 8.60 20.01 13.20
N LEU A 189 9.52 19.29 13.83
CA LEU A 189 10.62 19.86 14.60
C LEU A 189 11.91 19.59 13.83
N ARG A 190 12.69 20.63 13.52
CA ARG A 190 13.94 20.50 12.75
C ARG A 190 15.14 21.02 13.55
N TRP A 191 16.12 20.16 13.80
CA TRP A 191 17.46 20.57 14.21
C TRP A 191 18.37 20.55 12.99
N SER A 192 19.09 21.62 12.73
CA SER A 192 19.98 21.71 11.57
C SER A 192 21.33 22.32 11.97
N THR A 193 22.40 21.76 11.41
CA THR A 193 23.75 22.33 11.40
C THR A 193 24.11 22.71 9.96
N GLU A 194 25.37 23.06 9.69
CA GLU A 194 25.83 23.35 8.32
C GLU A 194 25.74 22.14 7.39
N ALA A 195 26.00 20.94 7.89
CA ALA A 195 26.09 19.72 7.07
C ALA A 195 25.04 18.65 7.43
N THR A 196 24.30 18.81 8.53
CA THR A 196 23.31 17.81 8.98
C THR A 196 21.96 18.43 9.30
N GLN A 197 20.91 17.62 9.13
CA GLN A 197 19.55 17.98 9.50
C GLN A 197 18.85 16.78 10.12
N THR A 198 18.29 16.95 11.30
CA THR A 198 17.42 15.98 11.95
C THR A 198 16.01 16.55 12.03
N LEU A 199 15.01 15.81 11.55
CA LEU A 199 13.60 16.17 11.69
C LEU A 199 12.89 15.13 12.54
N PHE A 200 12.05 15.61 13.45
CA PHE A 200 10.97 14.82 14.01
C PHE A 200 9.67 15.27 13.34
N VAL A 201 8.94 14.31 12.76
CA VAL A 201 7.70 14.56 12.03
C VAL A 201 6.62 13.68 12.61
N LEU A 202 5.53 14.28 13.07
CA LEU A 202 4.37 13.52 13.55
C LEU A 202 3.26 13.60 12.51
N THR A 203 3.19 12.63 11.61
CA THR A 203 2.17 12.63 10.57
C THR A 203 0.86 12.08 11.10
N THR A 204 -0.23 12.80 10.85
CA THR A 204 -1.60 12.32 11.06
C THR A 204 -2.27 12.17 9.72
N VAL A 205 -2.76 10.97 9.44
CA VAL A 205 -3.51 10.62 8.22
C VAL A 205 -4.98 10.54 8.59
N THR A 206 -5.79 11.32 7.88
CA THR A 206 -7.22 11.47 8.17
C THR A 206 -8.07 10.61 7.23
N PRO A 207 -9.19 10.02 7.68
CA PRO A 207 -10.08 9.22 6.83
C PRO A 207 -10.98 10.12 5.96
N THR A 208 -10.36 10.92 5.09
CA THR A 208 -11.04 11.92 4.25
C THR A 208 -10.98 11.59 2.76
N GLY A 209 -10.17 10.60 2.37
CA GLY A 209 -10.07 10.19 0.97
C GLY A 209 -11.28 9.41 0.49
N ASP A 210 -11.29 9.14 -0.82
CA ASP A 210 -12.36 8.40 -1.48
C ASP A 210 -12.21 6.89 -1.18
N TYR A 211 -13.21 6.34 -0.49
CA TYR A 211 -13.27 4.95 -0.07
C TYR A 211 -14.69 4.41 -0.19
N ASP A 212 -14.83 3.25 -0.83
CA ASP A 212 -16.05 2.45 -0.89
C ASP A 212 -15.69 0.98 -0.66
N LYS A 213 -16.29 0.38 0.37
CA LYS A 213 -16.12 -1.03 0.74
C LYS A 213 -16.50 -2.03 -0.36
N ASN A 214 -17.26 -1.61 -1.38
CA ASN A 214 -17.67 -2.46 -2.49
C ASN A 214 -16.74 -2.34 -3.71
N ARG A 215 -15.72 -1.48 -3.66
CA ARG A 215 -14.68 -1.35 -4.70
C ARG A 215 -13.45 -2.15 -4.30
N ALA A 216 -12.85 -2.87 -5.26
CA ALA A 216 -11.57 -3.55 -5.04
C ALA A 216 -10.40 -2.57 -5.06
N ALA A 217 -10.36 -1.67 -6.05
CA ALA A 217 -9.44 -0.54 -6.09
C ALA A 217 -10.05 0.71 -5.42
N ASN A 218 -9.53 1.07 -4.24
CA ASN A 218 -9.85 2.33 -3.56
C ASN A 218 -8.66 3.30 -3.54
N PRO A 219 -8.85 4.60 -3.84
CA PRO A 219 -7.82 5.63 -3.69
C PRO A 219 -7.38 5.87 -2.24
N SER A 220 -8.28 5.71 -1.27
CA SER A 220 -7.98 5.68 0.18
C SER A 220 -7.96 4.25 0.71
N ALA A 221 -7.14 3.99 1.73
CA ALA A 221 -7.04 2.66 2.33
C ALA A 221 -8.17 2.34 3.34
N GLY A 222 -9.04 3.30 3.68
CA GLY A 222 -10.17 3.03 4.57
C GLY A 222 -10.61 4.19 5.44
N ARG A 223 -11.56 3.92 6.34
CA ARG A 223 -12.12 4.93 7.28
C ARG A 223 -11.56 4.76 8.68
N PHE A 224 -10.25 4.93 8.80
CA PHE A 224 -9.52 4.97 10.07
C PHE A 224 -8.48 6.10 10.09
N TRP A 225 -7.98 6.42 11.27
CA TRP A 225 -6.89 7.37 11.47
C TRP A 225 -5.57 6.62 11.56
N THR A 226 -4.50 7.22 11.05
CA THR A 226 -3.13 6.73 11.23
C THR A 226 -2.28 7.81 11.87
N PHE A 227 -1.59 7.47 12.96
CA PHE A 227 -0.59 8.32 13.58
C PHE A 227 0.79 7.75 13.28
N ARG A 228 1.65 8.56 12.67
CA ARG A 228 2.94 8.16 12.14
C ARG A 228 4.06 9.09 12.63
N PRO A 229 4.54 8.94 13.88
CA PRO A 229 5.78 9.57 14.31
C PRO A 229 6.95 9.03 13.48
N ALA A 230 7.82 9.94 13.06
CA ALA A 230 9.00 9.64 12.28
C ALA A 230 10.19 10.50 12.72
N VAL A 231 11.37 9.90 12.70
CA VAL A 231 12.65 10.59 12.83
C VAL A 231 13.38 10.46 11.50
N GLN A 232 13.90 11.58 11.04
CA GLN A 232 14.57 11.73 9.77
C GLN A 232 15.95 12.35 10.02
N PHE A 233 17.02 11.75 9.50
CA PHE A 233 18.38 12.29 9.55
C PHE A 233 18.98 12.41 8.15
N SER A 234 19.42 13.62 7.82
CA SER A 234 20.09 13.96 6.57
C SER A 234 21.51 14.45 6.85
N TYR A 235 22.46 13.99 6.06
CA TYR A 235 23.77 14.58 5.89
C TYR A 235 23.88 15.09 4.46
N ILE A 236 24.19 16.37 4.30
CA ILE A 236 24.37 17.05 3.01
C ILE A 236 25.83 17.49 2.97
N GLY A 237 26.64 16.78 2.17
CA GLY A 237 28.07 17.01 2.05
C GLY A 237 28.47 17.64 0.73
N ASP A 238 29.75 17.98 0.60
CA ASP A 238 30.36 18.45 -0.65
C ASP A 238 30.54 17.29 -1.65
N GLY A 239 29.42 16.89 -2.26
CA GLY A 239 29.38 15.92 -3.36
C GLY A 239 28.57 14.66 -3.06
N TRP A 240 28.36 14.31 -1.79
CA TRP A 240 27.57 13.15 -1.39
C TRP A 240 26.58 13.50 -0.29
N ASP A 241 25.35 13.03 -0.44
CA ASP A 241 24.30 13.15 0.56
C ASP A 241 23.88 11.77 1.04
N PHE A 242 23.61 11.67 2.33
CA PHE A 242 23.06 10.49 2.96
C PHE A 242 21.80 10.85 3.73
N GLY A 243 20.77 10.03 3.61
CA GLY A 243 19.50 10.21 4.30
C GLY A 243 19.01 8.89 4.89
N THR A 244 18.47 8.96 6.10
CA THR A 244 17.71 7.86 6.69
C THR A 244 16.45 8.38 7.38
N ARG A 245 15.37 7.63 7.26
CA ARG A 245 14.12 7.91 7.96
C ARG A 245 13.59 6.65 8.59
N VAL A 246 13.18 6.75 9.84
CA VAL A 246 12.45 5.70 10.54
C VAL A 246 11.08 6.24 10.90
N ALA A 247 10.01 5.54 10.51
CA ALA A 247 8.64 5.91 10.82
C ALA A 247 7.89 4.72 11.43
N TYR A 248 7.16 4.95 12.52
CA TYR A 248 6.27 3.96 13.11
C TYR A 248 4.84 4.38 12.85
N SER A 249 4.02 3.51 12.26
CA SER A 249 2.63 3.80 11.93
C SER A 249 1.69 3.01 12.85
N TYR A 250 0.82 3.73 13.54
CA TYR A 250 -0.25 3.19 14.36
C TYR A 250 -1.60 3.50 13.74
N ASN A 251 -2.41 2.46 13.49
CA ASN A 251 -3.75 2.59 12.90
C ASN A 251 -4.83 2.44 13.97
N THR A 252 -5.85 3.30 13.91
CA THR A 252 -7.10 3.09 14.66
C THR A 252 -7.95 2.02 13.98
N ARG A 253 -9.00 1.56 14.68
CA ARG A 253 -9.97 0.64 14.10
C ARG A 253 -10.78 1.33 12.99
N ASN A 254 -11.00 0.65 11.86
CA ASN A 254 -11.85 1.12 10.77
C ASN A 254 -13.31 1.15 11.25
N THR A 255 -13.99 2.28 11.06
CA THR A 255 -15.36 2.47 11.56
C THR A 255 -16.39 1.69 10.75
N GLU A 256 -16.10 1.37 9.48
CA GLU A 256 -17.01 0.67 8.58
C GLU A 256 -16.84 -0.85 8.59
N THR A 257 -15.60 -1.35 8.52
CA THR A 257 -15.32 -2.79 8.49
C THR A 257 -15.06 -3.38 9.88
N LYS A 258 -14.91 -2.52 10.89
CA LYS A 258 -14.53 -2.87 12.28
C LYS A 258 -13.16 -3.53 12.40
N TYR A 259 -12.40 -3.64 11.32
CA TYR A 259 -11.06 -4.22 11.29
C TYR A 259 -10.02 -3.27 11.88
N LYS A 260 -9.01 -3.81 12.57
CA LYS A 260 -7.84 -3.04 13.01
C LYS A 260 -6.59 -3.58 12.32
N SER A 261 -6.11 -2.81 11.35
CA SER A 261 -4.83 -3.05 10.69
C SER A 261 -3.67 -2.93 11.68
N GLY A 262 -2.71 -3.84 11.57
CA GLY A 262 -1.52 -3.90 12.41
C GLY A 262 -0.64 -2.65 12.30
N SER A 263 0.13 -2.41 13.35
CA SER A 263 1.16 -1.37 13.33
C SER A 263 2.37 -1.83 12.52
N TYR A 264 3.03 -0.91 11.85
CA TYR A 264 4.20 -1.22 11.03
C TYR A 264 5.31 -0.16 11.18
N LEU A 265 6.55 -0.59 10.96
CA LEU A 265 7.76 0.23 10.99
C LEU A 265 8.31 0.35 9.57
N ASN A 266 8.65 1.56 9.16
CA ASN A 266 9.28 1.87 7.89
C ASN A 266 10.68 2.41 8.14
N LEU A 267 11.64 1.91 7.37
CA LEU A 267 12.98 2.43 7.26
C LEU A 267 13.19 2.85 5.81
N ASP A 268 13.50 4.12 5.55
CA ASP A 268 13.93 4.61 4.25
C ASP A 268 15.41 4.99 4.33
N LEU A 269 16.16 4.68 3.26
CA LEU A 269 17.56 5.02 3.09
C LEU A 269 17.73 5.73 1.75
N SER A 270 18.62 6.71 1.70
CA SER A 270 18.90 7.50 0.50
C SER A 270 20.38 7.81 0.44
N PHE A 271 20.98 7.60 -0.73
CA PHE A 271 22.37 7.92 -0.99
C PHE A 271 22.47 8.60 -2.36
N MET A 272 22.85 9.87 -2.35
CA MET A 272 22.85 10.73 -3.53
C MET A 272 24.24 11.30 -3.78
N LYS A 273 24.56 11.53 -5.06
CA LYS A 273 25.77 12.21 -5.50
C LYS A 273 25.39 13.48 -6.26
N SER A 274 26.04 14.59 -5.92
CA SER A 274 25.95 15.83 -6.70
C SER A 274 26.71 15.65 -8.02
N VAL A 275 26.00 15.80 -9.13
CA VAL A 275 26.55 15.78 -10.49
C VAL A 275 26.77 17.20 -11.00
N SER A 276 26.02 18.17 -10.47
CA SER A 276 26.20 19.61 -10.66
C SER A 276 25.74 20.35 -9.40
N GLU A 277 25.83 21.68 -9.40
CA GLU A 277 25.30 22.53 -8.32
C GLU A 277 23.78 22.38 -8.13
N SER A 278 23.04 21.98 -9.18
CA SER A 278 21.57 21.89 -9.18
C SER A 278 21.02 20.47 -9.35
N THR A 279 21.88 19.48 -9.57
CA THR A 279 21.47 18.13 -9.96
C THR A 279 22.15 17.09 -9.11
N ARG A 280 21.33 16.21 -8.52
CA ARG A 280 21.77 15.07 -7.74
C ARG A 280 21.18 13.79 -8.30
N VAL A 281 21.98 12.74 -8.32
CA VAL A 281 21.60 11.41 -8.79
C VAL A 281 22.00 10.40 -7.73
N GLY A 282 21.12 9.45 -7.44
CA GLY A 282 21.41 8.49 -6.39
C GLY A 282 20.50 7.28 -6.39
N VAL A 283 20.65 6.50 -5.34
CA VAL A 283 19.84 5.33 -5.04
C VAL A 283 19.12 5.55 -3.73
N SER A 284 17.87 5.13 -3.68
CA SER A 284 17.11 5.07 -2.44
C SER A 284 16.55 3.67 -2.26
N GLY A 285 16.37 3.27 -1.02
CA GLY A 285 15.77 1.99 -0.68
C GLY A 285 14.89 2.13 0.54
N TYR A 286 13.99 1.16 0.70
CA TYR A 286 13.13 1.12 1.87
C TYR A 286 12.93 -0.32 2.36
N ALA A 287 12.67 -0.45 3.65
CA ALA A 287 12.24 -1.67 4.30
C ALA A 287 11.01 -1.38 5.17
N VAL A 288 10.02 -2.27 5.10
CA VAL A 288 8.81 -2.19 5.93
C VAL A 288 8.68 -3.49 6.71
N ASN A 289 8.46 -3.38 8.02
CA ASN A 289 8.23 -4.51 8.91
C ASN A 289 6.96 -4.31 9.73
N GLN A 290 6.03 -5.26 9.68
CA GLN A 290 4.80 -5.23 10.47
C GLN A 290 5.09 -5.80 11.86
N LEU A 291 4.78 -5.03 12.90
CA LEU A 291 5.15 -5.38 14.28
C LEU A 291 4.06 -6.17 15.00
N ASN A 292 2.79 -5.95 14.65
CA ASN A 292 1.64 -6.59 15.29
C ASN A 292 0.75 -7.28 14.25
N LYS A 293 0.20 -8.44 14.63
CA LYS A 293 -0.84 -9.13 13.86
C LYS A 293 -2.14 -8.32 13.88
N ASP A 294 -2.87 -8.38 12.78
CA ASP A 294 -4.15 -7.71 12.64
C ASP A 294 -5.21 -8.35 13.55
N SER A 295 -6.21 -7.55 13.95
CA SER A 295 -7.31 -8.04 14.78
C SER A 295 -8.67 -7.55 14.31
N THR A 296 -9.64 -8.44 14.42
CA THR A 296 -11.07 -8.17 14.23
C THR A 296 -11.73 -7.57 15.48
#